data_AF-A0A7W8P328-F1
#
_entry.id   AF-A0A7W8P328-F1
#
_cell.length_a   1.000
_cell.length_b   1.000
_cell.length_c   1.000
_cell.angle_alpha   90.00
_cell.angle_beta   90.00
_cell.angle_gamma   90.00
#
_symmetry.space_group_name_H-M   'P 1'
#
loop_
_entity.id
_entity.type
_entity.pdbx_description
1 polymer ?
#
loop_
_entity_poly.entity_id
_entity_poly.type
_entity_poly.pdbx_seq_one_letter_code
_entity_poly.pdbx_strand_id
1 'polypeptide(L)'
;MLWISVATGIFLVSRGVGVLALLYTTIFICLPRVYLGWHYPTDIIAGAAIGAAITWIMTRDAVRTPIAAPILRWMHRFPGPSYTLSFALCFELVTQFNELLVLGRSILQG
;
A
#
# COMPACT_ATOMS: atom_id res chain seq x y z
N MET A 1 0.04 1.64 7.21
CA MET A 1 1.32 1.80 6.49
C MET A 1 1.31 1.17 5.09
N LEU A 2 0.13 0.89 4.50
CA LEU A 2 0.01 0.29 3.16
C LEU A 2 0.65 1.17 2.07
N TRP A 3 0.50 2.50 2.21
CA TRP A 3 1.13 3.50 1.35
C TRP A 3 2.66 3.45 1.33
N ILE A 4 3.31 3.12 2.47
CA ILE A 4 4.77 2.99 2.52
C ILE A 4 5.24 1.74 1.76
N SER A 5 4.51 0.64 1.87
CA SER A 5 4.80 -0.57 1.08
C SER A 5 4.66 -0.30 -0.42
N VAL A 6 3.63 0.44 -0.85
CA VAL A 6 3.43 0.85 -2.25
C VAL A 6 4.57 1.76 -2.72
N ALA A 7 4.92 2.80 -1.94
CA ALA A 7 6.02 3.70 -2.27
C ALA A 7 7.38 2.98 -2.35
N THR A 8 7.63 2.01 -1.45
CA THR A 8 8.83 1.16 -1.52
C THR A 8 8.81 0.29 -2.78
N GLY A 9 7.65 -0.25 -3.18
CA GLY A 9 7.52 -1.01 -4.43
C GLY A 9 7.89 -0.18 -5.65
N ILE A 10 7.44 1.08 -5.70
CA ILE A 10 7.79 2.03 -6.75
C ILE A 10 9.29 2.35 -6.75
N PHE A 11 9.91 2.48 -5.56
CA PHE A 11 11.36 2.68 -5.40
C PHE A 11 12.21 1.51 -5.90
N LEU A 12 11.73 0.28 -5.72
CA LEU A 12 12.41 -0.91 -6.24
C LEU A 12 12.35 -0.98 -7.78
N VAL A 13 11.28 -0.49 -8.40
CA VAL A 13 11.15 -0.42 -9.87
C VAL A 13 11.92 0.77 -10.45
N SER A 14 11.83 1.94 -9.82
CA SER A 14 12.55 3.14 -10.26
C SER A 14 12.99 3.99 -9.06
N ARG A 15 14.32 4.16 -8.92
CA ARG A 15 14.89 4.85 -7.75
C ARG A 15 14.48 6.33 -7.69
N GLY A 16 14.34 7.00 -8.85
CA GLY A 16 13.95 8.41 -8.91
C GLY A 16 12.49 8.66 -8.48
N VAL A 17 11.53 7.99 -9.13
CA VAL A 17 10.10 8.17 -8.82
C VAL A 17 9.77 7.62 -7.43
N GLY A 18 10.46 6.57 -6.99
CA GLY A 18 10.25 6.01 -5.67
C GLY A 18 10.73 6.90 -4.53
N VAL A 19 11.81 7.66 -4.69
CA VAL A 19 12.22 8.66 -3.68
C VAL A 19 11.15 9.73 -3.52
N LEU A 20 10.60 10.22 -4.64
CA LEU A 20 9.50 11.18 -4.61
C LEU A 20 8.25 10.58 -3.95
N ALA A 21 7.90 9.33 -4.27
CA ALA A 21 6.75 8.64 -3.66
C ALA A 21 6.94 8.41 -2.15
N LEU A 22 8.15 8.05 -1.71
CA LEU A 22 8.48 7.88 -0.29
C LEU A 22 8.42 9.22 0.45
N LEU A 23 9.03 10.26 -0.10
CA LEU A 23 8.97 11.62 0.47
C LEU A 23 7.54 12.11 0.59
N TYR A 24 6.73 11.94 -0.46
CA TYR A 24 5.32 12.31 -0.43
C TYR A 24 4.56 11.56 0.67
N THR A 25 4.77 10.25 0.78
CA THR A 25 4.10 9.42 1.79
C THR A 25 4.52 9.80 3.20
N THR A 26 5.80 10.10 3.43
CA THR A 26 6.29 10.54 4.74
C THR A 26 5.73 11.91 5.11
N ILE A 27 5.76 12.87 4.18
CA ILE A 27 5.40 14.26 4.48
C ILE A 27 3.88 14.47 4.52
N PHE A 28 3.13 13.91 3.58
CA PHE A 28 1.70 14.19 3.45
C PHE A 28 0.80 13.14 4.10
N ILE A 29 1.28 11.92 4.33
CA ILE A 29 0.46 10.85 4.93
C ILE A 29 0.89 10.58 6.37
N CYS A 30 2.19 10.51 6.65
CA CYS A 30 2.67 10.18 7.98
C CYS A 30 2.74 11.40 8.91
N LEU A 31 3.23 12.53 8.41
CA LEU A 31 3.42 13.74 9.21
C LEU A 31 2.11 14.28 9.82
N PRO A 32 0.97 14.33 9.10
CA PRO A 32 -0.31 14.72 9.70
C PRO A 32 -0.78 13.74 10.79
N ARG A 33 -0.48 12.44 10.63
CA ARG A 33 -0.86 11.41 11.62
C ARG A 33 -0.07 11.50 12.92
N VAL A 34 1.20 11.91 12.86
CA VAL A 34 2.00 12.25 14.06
C VAL A 34 1.47 13.54 14.69
N TYR A 35 1.23 14.55 13.85
CA TYR A 35 0.82 15.88 14.31
C TYR A 35 -0.54 15.88 15.01
N LEU A 36 -1.46 15.03 14.57
CA LEU A 36 -2.76 14.83 15.23
C LEU A 36 -2.63 14.11 16.60
N GLY A 37 -1.47 13.52 16.91
CA GLY A 37 -1.20 12.83 18.18
C GLY A 37 -1.70 11.37 18.25
N TRP A 38 -2.09 10.79 17.12
CA TRP A 38 -2.74 9.46 17.08
C TRP A 38 -1.73 8.32 17.08
N HIS A 39 -0.47 8.58 16.70
CA HIS A 39 0.61 7.60 16.71
C HIS A 39 1.94 8.23 17.11
N TYR A 40 2.74 7.48 17.89
CA TYR A 40 4.09 7.91 18.24
C TYR A 40 4.97 7.91 16.97
N PRO A 41 5.92 8.86 16.84
CA PRO A 41 6.84 8.91 15.70
C PRO A 41 7.59 7.59 15.47
N THR A 42 7.86 6.86 16.56
CA THR A 42 8.49 5.53 16.54
C THR A 42 7.65 4.49 15.82
N ASP A 43 6.32 4.52 15.95
CA ASP A 43 5.42 3.56 15.29
C ASP A 43 5.44 3.74 13.76
N ILE A 44 5.61 4.98 13.29
CA ILE A 44 5.71 5.28 11.87
C ILE A 44 7.03 4.79 11.30
N ILE A 45 8.15 5.02 12.01
CA ILE A 45 9.48 4.56 11.57
C ILE A 45 9.53 3.04 11.57
N ALA A 46 9.00 2.40 12.62
CA ALA A 46 8.91 0.94 12.69
C ALA A 46 8.04 0.38 11.56
N GLY A 47 6.87 0.98 11.32
CA GLY A 47 5.99 0.61 10.22
C GLY A 47 6.62 0.82 8.84
N ALA A 48 7.43 1.86 8.67
CA ALA A 48 8.18 2.12 7.45
C ALA A 48 9.28 1.08 7.22
N ALA A 49 10.04 0.75 8.26
CA ALA A 49 11.07 -0.29 8.22
C ALA A 49 10.48 -1.66 7.89
N ILE A 50 9.37 -2.01 8.53
CA ILE A 50 8.65 -3.27 8.27
C ILE A 50 8.11 -3.29 6.83
N GLY A 51 7.45 -2.21 6.39
CA GLY A 51 6.94 -2.11 5.03
C GLY A 51 8.04 -2.22 3.98
N ALA A 52 9.18 -1.56 4.21
CA ALA A 52 10.32 -1.61 3.32
C ALA A 52 10.98 -3.00 3.28
N ALA A 53 11.17 -3.63 4.45
CA ALA A 53 11.73 -4.97 4.56
C ALA A 53 10.84 -6.01 3.87
N ILE A 54 9.52 -5.95 4.07
CA ILE A 54 8.57 -6.86 3.43
C ILE A 54 8.60 -6.70 1.91
N THR A 55 8.53 -5.47 1.39
CA THR A 55 8.58 -5.23 -0.05
C THR A 55 9.91 -5.72 -0.63
N TRP A 56 11.03 -5.43 0.03
CA TRP A 56 12.36 -5.90 -0.39
C TRP A 56 12.46 -7.42 -0.48
N ILE A 57 11.93 -8.13 0.53
CA ILE A 57 11.93 -9.59 0.58
C ILE A 57 11.02 -10.17 -0.52
N MET A 58 9.83 -9.58 -0.72
CA MET A 58 8.85 -10.02 -1.72
C MET A 58 9.30 -9.77 -3.17
N THR A 59 10.13 -8.75 -3.43
CA THR A 59 10.65 -8.45 -4.77
C THR A 59 11.79 -9.36 -5.21
N ARG A 60 12.41 -10.13 -4.30
CA ARG A 60 13.43 -11.13 -4.66
C ARG A 60 12.82 -12.23 -5.51
N ASP A 61 13.38 -12.50 -6.69
CA ASP A 61 12.90 -13.57 -7.58
C ASP A 61 12.84 -14.94 -6.91
N ALA A 62 13.80 -15.23 -6.01
CA ALA A 62 13.85 -16.43 -5.20
C ALA A 62 12.64 -16.62 -4.25
N VAL A 63 11.95 -15.54 -3.89
CA VAL A 63 10.78 -15.55 -3.00
C VAL A 63 9.49 -15.35 -3.82
N ARG A 64 9.55 -14.50 -4.85
CA ARG A 64 8.43 -14.22 -5.76
C ARG A 64 7.94 -15.48 -6.48
N THR A 65 8.84 -16.25 -7.08
CA THR A 65 8.47 -17.43 -7.88
C THR A 65 7.82 -18.56 -7.07
N PRO A 66 8.35 -18.99 -5.91
CA PRO A 66 7.72 -20.06 -5.13
C PRO A 66 6.42 -19.63 -4.44
N ILE A 67 6.17 -18.32 -4.26
CA ILE A 67 4.94 -17.81 -3.65
C ILE A 67 3.86 -17.53 -4.70
N ALA A 68 4.23 -16.91 -5.83
CA ALA A 68 3.27 -16.57 -6.88
C ALA A 68 2.68 -17.82 -7.54
N ALA A 69 3.50 -18.86 -7.79
CA ALA A 69 3.06 -20.08 -8.45
C ALA A 69 1.96 -20.88 -7.71
N PRO A 70 2.04 -21.13 -6.39
CA PRO A 70 0.95 -21.78 -5.65
C PRO A 70 -0.28 -20.88 -5.49
N ILE A 71 -0.12 -19.56 -5.29
CA ILE A 71 -1.25 -18.63 -5.21
C ILE A 71 -2.05 -18.62 -6.52
N LEU A 72 -1.36 -18.52 -7.66
CA LEU A 72 -2.01 -18.52 -8.96
C LEU A 72 -2.70 -19.85 -9.26
N ARG A 73 -2.08 -20.98 -8.88
CA ARG A 73 -2.71 -22.30 -8.96
C ARG A 73 -3.96 -22.40 -8.08
N TRP A 74 -3.93 -21.82 -6.88
CA TRP A 74 -5.08 -21.80 -5.97
C TRP A 74 -6.22 -20.93 -6.50
N MET A 75 -5.89 -19.76 -7.06
CA MET A 75 -6.87 -18.88 -7.73
C MET A 75 -7.55 -19.59 -8.91
N HIS A 76 -6.78 -20.31 -9.74
CA HIS A 76 -7.36 -21.10 -10.84
C HIS A 76 -8.17 -22.31 -10.35
N ARG A 77 -7.79 -22.93 -9.23
CA ARG A 77 -8.50 -24.10 -8.68
C ARG A 77 -9.82 -23.72 -8.02
N PHE A 78 -9.91 -22.54 -7.41
CA PHE A 78 -11.09 -22.04 -6.73
C PHE A 78 -11.46 -20.63 -7.22
N PRO A 79 -12.09 -20.51 -8.41
CA PRO A 79 -12.43 -19.22 -9.00
C PRO A 79 -13.42 -18.41 -8.15
N GLY A 80 -14.44 -19.05 -7.56
CA GLY A 80 -15.45 -18.34 -6.75
C GLY A 80 -14.86 -17.53 -5.58
N PRO A 81 -14.16 -18.16 -4.62
CA PRO A 81 -13.55 -17.46 -3.49
C PRO A 81 -12.49 -16.45 -3.90
N SER A 82 -11.71 -16.72 -4.96
CA SER A 82 -10.67 -15.79 -5.41
C SER A 82 -11.25 -14.50 -5.99
N TYR A 83 -12.35 -14.56 -6.74
CA TYR A 83 -13.05 -13.36 -7.19
C TYR A 83 -13.66 -12.58 -6.02
N THR A 84 -14.28 -13.25 -5.05
CA THR A 84 -14.83 -12.58 -3.86
C THR A 84 -13.75 -11.87 -3.05
N LEU A 85 -12.60 -12.52 -2.82
CA LEU A 85 -11.47 -11.92 -2.12
C LEU A 85 -10.87 -10.75 -2.92
N SER A 86 -10.75 -10.88 -4.23
CA SER A 86 -10.27 -9.80 -5.10
C SER A 86 -11.22 -8.60 -5.06
N PHE A 87 -12.53 -8.85 -5.08
CA PHE A 87 -13.54 -7.81 -4.91
C PHE A 87 -13.42 -7.12 -3.56
N ALA A 88 -13.33 -7.88 -2.45
CA ALA A 88 -13.18 -7.31 -1.11
C ALA A 88 -11.90 -6.47 -0.98
N LEU A 89 -10.78 -6.94 -1.54
CA LEU A 89 -9.52 -6.19 -1.60
C LEU A 89 -9.69 -4.88 -2.37
N CYS A 90 -10.26 -4.92 -3.58
CA CYS A 90 -10.51 -3.73 -4.36
C CYS A 90 -11.46 -2.76 -3.65
N PHE A 91 -12.49 -3.28 -2.98
CA PHE A 91 -13.44 -2.49 -2.21
C PHE A 91 -12.75 -1.76 -1.06
N GLU A 92 -11.96 -2.47 -0.24
CA GLU A 92 -11.13 -1.88 0.81
C GLU A 92 -10.16 -0.82 0.29
N LEU A 93 -9.53 -1.06 -0.87
CA LEU A 93 -8.64 -0.07 -1.47
C LEU A 93 -9.38 1.20 -1.88
N VAL A 94 -10.60 1.08 -2.42
CA VAL A 94 -11.42 2.23 -2.81
C VAL A 94 -11.93 3.00 -1.60
N THR A 95 -12.36 2.31 -0.53
CA THR A 95 -12.88 2.97 0.67
C THR A 95 -11.80 3.79 1.40
N GLN A 96 -10.51 3.44 1.27
CA GLN A 96 -9.42 4.28 1.76
C GLN A 96 -9.38 5.69 1.14
N PHE A 97 -9.97 5.88 -0.06
CA PHE A 97 -10.06 7.19 -0.73
C PHE A 97 -11.36 7.94 -0.45
N ASN A 98 -12.23 7.45 0.42
CA ASN A 98 -13.54 8.06 0.65
C ASN A 98 -13.45 9.55 1.02
N GLU A 99 -12.48 9.92 1.87
CA GLU A 99 -12.22 11.32 2.22
C GLU A 99 -11.91 12.21 1.01
N LEU A 100 -11.12 11.70 0.06
CA LEU A 100 -10.78 12.42 -1.17
C LEU A 100 -11.98 12.54 -2.12
N LEU A 101 -12.82 11.50 -2.19
CA LEU A 101 -14.04 11.51 -2.99
C LEU A 101 -15.07 12.50 -2.42
N VAL A 102 -15.20 12.58 -1.09
CA VAL A 102 -16.07 13.56 -0.41
C VAL A 102 -15.55 14.98 -0.66
N LEU A 103 -14.25 15.21 -0.51
CA LEU A 103 -13.62 16.49 -0.80
C LEU A 103 -13.85 16.91 -2.25
N GLY A 104 -13.64 16.01 -3.21
CA GLY A 104 -13.88 16.26 -4.63
C GLY A 104 -15.33 16.63 -4.93
N ARG A 105 -16.30 15.96 -4.30
CA ARG A 105 -17.73 16.31 -4.44
C ARG A 105 -18.05 17.67 -3.83
N SER A 106 -17.47 18.02 -2.69
CA SER A 106 -17.68 19.34 -2.07
C SER A 106 -17.15 20.49 -2.93
N ILE A 107 -16.08 20.27 -3.70
CA ILE A 107 -15.50 21.28 -4.60
C ILE A 107 -16.31 21.38 -5.91
N LEU A 108 -16.91 20.28 -6.39
CA LEU A 108 -17.75 20.28 -7.60
C LEU A 108 -19.17 20.83 -7.36
N GLN A 109 -19.62 20.92 -6.10
CA GLN A 109 -20.95 21.38 -5.72
C GLN A 109 -20.97 22.78 -5.08
N GLY A 110 -19.80 23.39 -4.86
CA GLY A 110 -19.64 24.78 -4.39
C GLY A 110 -19.20 25.69 -5.53
#